data_AF-W7C142-F1
#
_entry.id   AF-W7C142-F1
#
_cell.length_a   1.000
_cell.length_b   1.000
_cell.length_c   1.000
_cell.angle_alpha   90.00
_cell.angle_beta   90.00
_cell.angle_gamma   90.00
#
_symmetry.space_group_name_H-M   'P 1'
#
loop_
_entity.id
_entity.type
_entity.pdbx_description
1 polymer ?
#
loop_
_entity_poly.entity_id
_entity_poly.type
_entity_poly.pdbx_seq_one_letter_code
_entity_poly.pdbx_strand_id
1 'polypeptide(L)'
;MSSVMRFLSDHTEEAVDYWISTYYVTSEEYQARKYTPGYIDAHRKETITLLKLALLNEESIPTNAKSMGEDRYDMQTSFKDALTSHMSFYRAMNEFLIIHYTKRTFFCVEEEFLDALLKLRKYEAASMEQLIAGYTMQEGLEAPTA
;
A
#
# COMPACT_ATOMS: atom_id res chain seq x y z
N MET A 1 7.25 -18.75 -3.27
CA MET A 1 7.01 -17.42 -3.88
C MET A 1 7.32 -17.52 -5.37
N SER A 2 6.42 -17.06 -6.24
CA SER A 2 6.63 -17.02 -7.70
C SER A 2 7.81 -16.12 -8.07
N SER A 3 8.38 -16.29 -9.26
CA SER A 3 9.43 -15.44 -9.82
C SER A 3 9.00 -13.97 -9.88
N VAL A 4 7.73 -13.71 -10.20
CA VAL A 4 7.15 -12.37 -10.27
C VAL A 4 7.05 -11.72 -8.89
N MET A 5 6.58 -12.47 -7.88
CA MET A 5 6.51 -11.95 -6.50
C MET A 5 7.91 -11.79 -5.89
N ARG A 6 8.86 -12.66 -6.26
CA ARG A 6 10.27 -12.48 -5.89
C ARG A 6 10.85 -11.22 -6.53
N PHE A 7 10.60 -11.00 -7.82
CA PHE A 7 11.00 -9.78 -8.50
C PHE A 7 10.44 -8.54 -7.79
N LEU A 8 9.14 -8.51 -7.45
CA LEU A 8 8.57 -7.41 -6.67
C LEU A 8 9.24 -7.25 -5.30
N SER A 9 9.54 -8.35 -4.61
CA SER A 9 10.24 -8.34 -3.32
C SER A 9 11.64 -7.71 -3.45
N ASP A 10 12.41 -8.12 -4.45
CA ASP A 10 13.78 -7.64 -4.69
C ASP A 10 13.79 -6.16 -5.11
N HIS A 11 12.72 -5.70 -5.76
CA HIS A 11 12.54 -4.32 -6.25
C HIS A 11 11.53 -3.50 -5.42
N THR A 12 11.32 -3.84 -4.14
CA THR A 12 10.33 -3.17 -3.28
C THR A 12 10.56 -1.66 -3.20
N GLU A 13 11.83 -1.24 -3.11
CA GLU A 13 12.19 0.18 -2.99
C GLU A 13 11.76 0.99 -4.22
N GLU A 14 12.07 0.48 -5.41
CA GLU A 14 11.72 1.10 -6.68
C GLU A 14 10.20 1.15 -6.88
N ALA A 15 9.50 0.09 -6.48
CA ALA A 15 8.04 0.03 -6.56
C ALA A 15 7.38 1.06 -5.62
N VAL A 16 7.89 1.22 -4.40
CA VAL A 16 7.40 2.23 -3.45
C VAL A 16 7.72 3.63 -3.94
N ASP A 17 8.92 3.87 -4.48
CA ASP A 17 9.29 5.17 -5.07
C ASP A 17 8.40 5.54 -6.25
N TYR A 18 8.06 4.56 -7.10
CA TYR A 18 7.10 4.74 -8.17
C TYR A 18 5.72 5.15 -7.64
N TRP A 19 5.21 4.46 -6.63
CA TRP A 19 3.93 4.83 -6.01
C TRP A 19 3.97 6.25 -5.41
N ILE A 20 5.02 6.57 -4.65
CA ILE A 20 5.15 7.86 -4.00
C ILE A 20 5.13 8.98 -5.04
N SER A 21 6.03 8.89 -6.02
CA SER A 21 6.23 9.93 -7.04
C SER A 21 5.06 10.07 -8.02
N THR A 22 4.25 9.02 -8.20
CA THR A 22 3.13 9.02 -9.16
C THR A 22 1.79 9.37 -8.51
N TYR A 23 1.53 8.85 -7.31
CA TYR A 23 0.21 8.92 -6.68
C TYR A 23 0.25 9.68 -5.36
N TYR A 24 1.12 9.27 -4.43
CA TYR A 24 1.08 9.78 -3.06
C TYR A 24 1.39 11.28 -2.98
N VAL A 25 2.28 11.80 -3.83
CA VAL A 25 2.60 13.25 -3.89
C VAL A 25 1.38 14.14 -4.16
N THR A 26 0.28 13.59 -4.65
CA THR A 26 -0.97 14.33 -4.89
C THR A 26 -2.01 14.23 -3.76
N SER A 27 -1.75 13.40 -2.75
CA SER A 27 -2.64 13.17 -1.60
C SER A 27 -2.74 14.38 -0.67
N GLU A 28 -3.86 14.51 0.03
CA GLU A 28 -4.08 15.55 1.04
C GLU A 28 -3.05 15.42 2.17
N GLU A 29 -2.81 14.20 2.64
CA GLU A 29 -1.82 13.87 3.66
C GLU A 29 -0.42 14.36 3.27
N TYR A 30 0.04 14.03 2.06
CA TYR A 30 1.34 14.49 1.57
C TYR A 30 1.40 16.01 1.53
N GLN A 31 0.38 16.69 1.00
CA GLN A 31 0.39 18.15 0.89
C GLN A 31 0.46 18.83 2.25
N ALA A 32 -0.19 18.26 3.27
CA ALA A 32 -0.15 18.75 4.64
C ALA A 32 1.21 18.54 5.32
N ARG A 33 1.94 17.47 4.96
CA ARG A 33 3.10 16.97 5.72
C ARG A 33 4.44 17.04 4.98
N LYS A 34 4.47 17.40 3.70
CA LYS A 34 5.68 17.44 2.86
C LYS A 34 6.82 18.34 3.39
N TYR A 35 6.51 19.30 4.27
CA TYR A 35 7.51 20.16 4.89
C TYR A 35 7.91 19.72 6.32
N THR A 36 7.30 18.66 6.85
CA THR A 36 7.67 18.09 8.13
C THR A 36 9.01 17.37 7.99
N PRO A 37 10.06 17.77 8.75
CA PRO A 37 11.38 17.15 8.63
C PRO A 37 11.33 15.63 8.84
N GLY A 38 11.91 14.88 7.90
CA GLY A 38 12.01 13.41 7.96
C GLY A 38 10.72 12.63 7.71
N TYR A 39 9.59 13.30 7.47
CA TYR A 39 8.30 12.62 7.30
C TYR A 39 8.29 11.67 6.09
N ILE A 40 8.72 12.14 4.92
CA ILE A 40 8.73 11.31 3.70
C ILE A 40 9.68 10.13 3.82
N ASP A 41 10.85 10.32 4.42
CA ASP A 41 11.81 9.24 4.60
C ASP A 41 11.25 8.17 5.56
N ALA A 42 10.60 8.59 6.64
CA ALA A 42 9.95 7.68 7.59
C ALA A 42 8.79 6.92 6.93
N HIS A 43 7.91 7.64 6.22
CA HIS A 43 6.75 7.05 5.53
C HIS A 43 7.16 6.06 4.43
N ARG A 44 8.18 6.41 3.63
CA ARG A 44 8.77 5.51 2.63
C ARG A 44 9.32 4.25 3.29
N LYS A 45 10.10 4.40 4.37
CA LYS A 45 10.72 3.27 5.08
C LYS A 45 9.67 2.32 5.68
N GLU A 46 8.63 2.88 6.29
CA GLU A 46 7.50 2.12 6.80
C GLU A 46 6.80 1.35 5.68
N THR A 47 6.47 2.02 4.58
CA THR A 47 5.78 1.40 3.43
C THR A 47 6.59 0.26 2.83
N ILE A 48 7.91 0.43 2.66
CA ILE A 48 8.83 -0.64 2.22
C ILE A 48 8.79 -1.82 3.18
N THR A 49 8.79 -1.56 4.49
CA THR A 49 8.78 -2.60 5.52
C THR A 49 7.46 -3.38 5.48
N LEU A 50 6.33 -2.69 5.39
CA LEU A 50 5.01 -3.31 5.30
C LEU A 50 4.84 -4.12 4.02
N LEU A 51 5.30 -3.62 2.88
CA LEU A 51 5.26 -4.37 1.62
C LEU A 51 6.12 -5.64 1.68
N LYS A 52 7.37 -5.55 2.16
CA LYS A 52 8.23 -6.73 2.34
C LYS A 52 7.57 -7.76 3.25
N LEU A 53 6.97 -7.31 4.35
CA LEU A 53 6.27 -8.19 5.27
C LEU A 53 5.04 -8.86 4.61
N ALA A 54 4.25 -8.10 3.85
CA ALA A 54 3.10 -8.62 3.10
C ALA A 54 3.49 -9.66 2.04
N LEU A 55 4.65 -9.49 1.39
CA LEU A 55 5.17 -10.44 0.39
C LEU A 55 5.72 -11.73 1.02
N LEU A 56 6.22 -11.66 2.26
CA LEU A 56 6.74 -12.80 3.01
C LEU A 56 5.66 -13.54 3.82
N ASN A 57 4.70 -12.81 4.38
CA ASN A 57 3.65 -13.32 5.24
C ASN A 57 2.31 -12.64 4.93
N GLU A 58 1.53 -13.29 4.07
CA GLU A 58 0.23 -12.78 3.59
C GLU A 58 -0.80 -12.66 4.72
N GLU A 59 -0.68 -13.49 5.77
CA GLU A 59 -1.58 -13.47 6.93
C GLU A 59 -1.42 -12.17 7.75
N SER A 60 -0.31 -11.44 7.57
CA SER A 60 -0.10 -10.15 8.22
C SER A 60 -0.85 -8.99 7.56
N ILE A 61 -1.25 -9.14 6.28
CA ILE A 61 -1.86 -8.07 5.49
C ILE A 61 -3.10 -7.46 6.15
N PRO A 62 -4.09 -8.27 6.62
CA PRO A 62 -5.29 -7.73 7.24
C PRO A 62 -4.97 -6.94 8.51
N THR A 63 -4.12 -7.49 9.38
CA THR A 63 -3.75 -6.86 10.67
C THR A 63 -3.01 -5.54 10.45
N ASN A 64 -2.03 -5.53 9.55
CA ASN A 64 -1.27 -4.32 9.22
C ASN A 64 -2.18 -3.24 8.62
N ALA A 65 -3.09 -3.63 7.72
CA ALA A 65 -4.03 -2.69 7.11
C ALA A 65 -5.00 -2.09 8.15
N LYS A 66 -5.41 -2.87 9.16
CA LYS A 66 -6.18 -2.35 10.28
C LYS A 66 -5.43 -1.26 11.04
N SER A 67 -4.18 -1.54 11.44
CA SER A 67 -3.35 -0.55 12.14
C SER A 67 -3.10 0.70 11.29
N MET A 68 -2.90 0.54 9.97
CA MET A 68 -2.82 1.69 9.07
C MET A 68 -4.10 2.55 9.10
N GLY A 69 -5.28 1.91 9.17
CA GLY A 69 -6.55 2.64 9.29
C GLY A 69 -6.64 3.46 10.58
N GLU A 70 -6.23 2.86 11.71
CA GLU A 70 -6.15 3.51 13.02
C GLU A 70 -5.16 4.70 12.99
N ASP A 71 -3.95 4.48 12.47
CA ASP A 71 -2.92 5.53 12.37
C ASP A 71 -3.39 6.72 11.51
N ARG A 72 -4.10 6.46 10.41
CA ARG A 72 -4.60 7.52 9.52
C ARG A 72 -5.71 8.34 10.17
N TYR A 73 -6.54 7.71 10.99
CA TYR A 73 -7.50 8.42 11.83
C TYR A 73 -6.79 9.32 12.85
N ASP A 74 -5.83 8.78 13.59
CA ASP A 74 -5.04 9.53 14.60
C ASP A 74 -4.26 10.70 13.97
N MET A 75 -3.81 10.51 12.72
CA MET A 75 -3.16 11.54 11.91
C MET A 75 -4.13 12.58 11.33
N GLN A 76 -5.43 12.46 11.56
CA GLN A 76 -6.47 13.32 10.99
C GLN A 76 -6.42 13.36 9.45
N THR A 77 -5.93 12.30 8.81
CA THR A 77 -6.00 12.14 7.36
C THR A 77 -7.44 11.80 6.99
N SER A 78 -8.03 12.50 6.02
CA SER A 78 -9.43 12.25 5.65
C SER A 78 -9.64 10.80 5.21
N PHE A 79 -10.77 10.18 5.57
CA PHE A 79 -11.10 8.80 5.19
C PHE A 79 -10.97 8.58 3.68
N LYS A 80 -11.42 9.56 2.89
CA LYS A 80 -11.32 9.55 1.42
C LYS A 80 -9.87 9.49 0.97
N ASP A 81 -8.98 10.31 1.55
CA ASP A 81 -7.57 10.34 1.19
C ASP A 81 -6.87 9.04 1.61
N ALA A 82 -7.15 8.54 2.83
CA ALA A 82 -6.63 7.25 3.32
C ALA A 82 -7.00 6.08 2.39
N LEU A 83 -8.29 5.98 2.03
CA LEU A 83 -8.77 4.93 1.13
C LEU A 83 -8.18 5.07 -0.29
N THR A 84 -8.15 6.29 -0.82
CA THR A 84 -7.62 6.55 -2.17
C THR A 84 -6.12 6.24 -2.24
N SER A 85 -5.36 6.65 -1.22
CA SER A 85 -3.94 6.37 -1.08
C SER A 85 -3.68 4.87 -1.04
N HIS A 86 -4.44 4.13 -0.22
CA HIS A 86 -4.36 2.67 -0.11
C HIS A 86 -4.64 1.95 -1.45
N MET A 87 -5.72 2.32 -2.15
CA MET A 87 -6.04 1.73 -3.46
C MET A 87 -4.98 2.08 -4.52
N SER A 88 -4.45 3.31 -4.49
CA SER A 88 -3.40 3.75 -5.42
C SER A 88 -2.10 2.98 -5.23
N PHE A 89 -1.80 2.52 -4.01
CA PHE A 89 -0.64 1.69 -3.73
C PHE A 89 -0.70 0.35 -4.49
N TYR A 90 -1.80 -0.39 -4.36
CA TYR A 90 -1.97 -1.66 -5.09
C TYR A 90 -2.04 -1.48 -6.61
N ARG A 91 -2.60 -0.36 -7.08
CA ARG A 91 -2.53 0.02 -8.49
C ARG A 91 -1.08 0.20 -8.94
N ALA A 92 -0.29 0.94 -8.17
CA ALA A 92 1.11 1.20 -8.48
C ALA A 92 1.93 -0.09 -8.51
N MET A 93 1.69 -1.05 -7.61
CA MET A 93 2.37 -2.36 -7.64
C MET A 93 2.06 -3.15 -8.92
N ASN A 94 0.79 -3.18 -9.33
CA ASN A 94 0.40 -3.83 -10.58
C ASN A 94 1.01 -3.14 -11.80
N GLU A 95 0.95 -1.81 -11.87
CA GLU A 95 1.57 -1.01 -12.94
C GLU A 95 3.07 -1.24 -13.02
N PHE A 96 3.76 -1.27 -11.88
CA PHE A 96 5.18 -1.57 -11.79
C PHE A 96 5.50 -2.92 -12.45
N LEU A 97 4.79 -3.98 -12.07
CA LEU A 97 4.96 -5.30 -12.69
C LEU A 97 4.66 -5.28 -14.20
N ILE A 98 3.58 -4.61 -14.63
CA ILE A 98 3.21 -4.50 -16.05
C ILE A 98 4.28 -3.76 -16.85
N ILE A 99 4.81 -2.66 -16.33
CA ILE A 99 5.88 -1.88 -16.98
C ILE A 99 7.10 -2.77 -17.17
N HIS A 100 7.53 -3.47 -16.12
CA HIS A 100 8.74 -4.28 -16.17
C HIS A 100 8.59 -5.54 -17.06
N TYR A 101 7.40 -6.14 -17.08
CA TYR A 101 7.05 -7.24 -17.99
C TYR A 101 7.06 -6.78 -19.45
N THR A 102 6.38 -5.67 -19.74
CA THR A 102 6.26 -5.11 -21.10
C THR A 102 7.61 -4.64 -21.64
N LYS A 103 8.45 -4.05 -20.79
CA LYS A 103 9.82 -3.63 -21.14
C LYS A 103 10.83 -4.77 -21.16
N ARG A 104 10.43 -6.01 -20.83
CA ARG A 104 11.30 -7.19 -20.78
C ARG A 104 12.51 -7.02 -19.86
N THR A 105 12.30 -6.31 -18.76
CA THR A 105 13.31 -6.12 -17.71
C THR A 105 13.28 -7.21 -16.65
N PHE A 106 12.23 -8.04 -16.65
CA PHE A 106 12.23 -9.39 -16.09
C PHE A 106 11.49 -10.34 -17.06
N PHE A 107 11.74 -11.63 -16.91
CA PHE A 107 11.10 -12.68 -17.71
C PHE A 107 10.41 -13.68 -16.79
N CYS A 108 9.18 -14.06 -17.16
CA CYS A 108 8.40 -15.11 -16.51
C CYS A 108 7.44 -15.72 -17.53
N VAL A 109 6.75 -16.79 -17.14
CA VAL A 109 5.66 -17.35 -17.95
C VAL A 109 4.41 -16.47 -17.79
N GLU A 110 3.63 -16.29 -18.86
CA GLU A 110 2.43 -15.43 -18.86
C GLU A 110 1.42 -15.80 -17.76
N GLU A 111 1.18 -17.10 -17.53
CA GLU A 111 0.31 -17.57 -16.45
C GLU A 111 0.78 -17.11 -15.08
N GLU A 112 2.10 -17.20 -14.81
CA GLU A 112 2.70 -16.76 -13.56
C GLU A 112 2.57 -15.23 -13.35
N PHE A 113 2.66 -14.47 -14.44
CA PHE A 113 2.43 -13.04 -14.45
C PHE A 113 0.99 -12.68 -14.08
N LEU A 114 0.02 -13.31 -14.76
CA LEU A 114 -1.40 -13.07 -14.51
C LEU A 114 -1.80 -13.47 -13.08
N ASP A 115 -1.29 -14.60 -12.59
CA ASP A 115 -1.51 -15.04 -11.21
C ASP A 115 -0.98 -14.04 -10.19
N ALA A 116 0.18 -13.43 -10.43
CA ALA A 116 0.74 -12.41 -9.54
C ALA A 116 -0.14 -11.15 -9.49
N LEU A 117 -0.65 -10.68 -10.63
CA LEU A 117 -1.55 -9.52 -10.67
C LEU A 117 -2.86 -9.80 -9.92
N LEU A 118 -3.46 -10.98 -10.14
CA LEU A 118 -4.66 -11.41 -9.42
C LEU A 118 -4.39 -11.54 -7.92
N LYS A 119 -3.20 -11.99 -7.53
CA LYS A 119 -2.80 -12.08 -6.14
C LYS A 119 -2.71 -10.72 -5.46
N LEU A 120 -2.11 -9.72 -6.10
CA LEU A 120 -2.10 -8.35 -5.58
C LEU A 120 -3.52 -7.78 -5.43
N ARG A 121 -4.45 -8.12 -6.33
CA ARG A 121 -5.88 -7.76 -6.16
C ARG A 121 -6.54 -8.45 -4.97
N LYS A 122 -6.17 -9.69 -4.67
CA LYS A 122 -6.64 -10.37 -3.44
C LYS A 122 -6.11 -9.68 -2.19
N TYR A 123 -4.85 -9.24 -2.21
CA TYR A 123 -4.27 -8.47 -1.09
C TYR A 123 -4.97 -7.13 -0.90
N GLU A 124 -5.25 -6.42 -1.99
CA GLU A 124 -6.01 -5.16 -1.97
C GLU A 124 -7.39 -5.36 -1.32
N ALA A 125 -8.13 -6.37 -1.76
CA ALA A 125 -9.45 -6.66 -1.20
C ALA A 125 -9.39 -7.00 0.30
N ALA A 126 -8.46 -7.87 0.71
CA ALA A 126 -8.32 -8.29 2.10
C ALA A 126 -7.86 -7.15 3.03
N SER A 127 -6.98 -6.27 2.53
CA SER A 127 -6.50 -5.11 3.29
C SER A 127 -7.53 -3.99 3.37
N MET A 128 -8.29 -3.75 2.31
CA MET A 128 -9.25 -2.63 2.24
C MET A 128 -10.34 -2.76 3.32
N GLU A 129 -10.90 -3.95 3.52
CA GLU A 129 -11.90 -4.18 4.56
C GLU A 129 -11.37 -3.83 5.95
N GLN A 130 -10.12 -4.23 6.23
CA GLN A 130 -9.50 -3.98 7.52
C GLN A 130 -9.05 -2.53 7.70
N LEU A 131 -8.58 -1.86 6.64
CA LEU A 131 -8.31 -0.43 6.66
C LEU A 131 -9.56 0.36 7.07
N ILE A 132 -10.70 0.05 6.45
CA ILE A 132 -11.99 0.67 6.77
C ILE A 132 -12.38 0.38 8.22
N ALA A 133 -12.26 -0.87 8.66
CA ALA A 133 -12.57 -1.26 10.03
C ALA A 133 -11.69 -0.52 11.05
N GLY A 134 -10.37 -0.43 10.82
CA GLY A 134 -9.46 0.31 11.70
C GLY A 134 -9.80 1.79 11.79
N TYR A 135 -10.07 2.43 10.65
CA TYR A 135 -10.41 3.84 10.60
C TYR A 135 -11.76 4.15 11.29
N THR A 136 -12.80 3.36 11.01
CA THR A 136 -14.17 3.64 11.49
C THR A 136 -14.42 3.18 12.92
N MET A 137 -13.69 2.18 13.42
CA MET A 137 -13.79 1.76 14.82
C MET A 137 -13.40 2.89 15.78
N GLN A 138 -12.45 3.74 15.39
CA GLN A 138 -12.07 4.93 16.16
C GLN A 138 -13.14 6.02 16.11
N GLU A 139 -13.74 6.26 14.95
CA GLU A 139 -14.86 7.20 14.80
C GLU A 139 -16.05 6.86 15.71
N GLY A 140 -16.36 5.57 15.86
CA GLY A 140 -17.42 5.10 16.77
C GLY A 140 -17.06 5.18 18.27
N LEU A 141 -15.78 5.20 18.63
CA LEU A 141 -15.30 5.35 20.01
C LEU A 141 -15.28 6.82 20.46
N GLU A 142 -15.12 7.76 19.53
CA GLU A 142 -15.15 9.20 19.81
C GLU A 142 -16.55 9.84 19.74
N ALA A 143 -17.58 9.08 19.31
CA ALA A 143 -18.96 9.56 19.34
C ALA A 143 -19.37 9.86 20.80
N PRO A 144 -19.72 11.12 21.15
CA PRO A 144 -20.01 11.47 22.52
C PRO A 144 -21.25 10.70 22.99
N THR A 145 -21.14 10.03 24.14
CA THR A 145 -22.31 9.64 24.92
C THR A 145 -23.13 10.91 25.18
N ALA A 146 -24.25 11.02 24.46
CA ALA A 146 -25.23 12.08 24.63
C ALA A 146 -25.91 12.03 26.01
#